data_AF-A0A929U919-F1
#
_entry.id   AF-A0A929U919-F1
#
_cell.length_a   1.000
_cell.length_b   1.000
_cell.length_c   1.000
_cell.angle_alpha   90.00
_cell.angle_beta   90.00
_cell.angle_gamma   90.00
#
_symmetry.space_group_name_H-M   'P 1'
#
loop_
_entity.id
_entity.type
_entity.pdbx_description
1 polymer ?
#
loop_
_entity_poly.entity_id
_entity_poly.type
_entity_poly.pdbx_seq_one_letter_code
_entity_poly.pdbx_strand_id
1 'polypeptide(L)'
;MKKNRIRKKVVLPCIGIGMMLALSACDASGQMLGNTTTGSAITASKVADSLASGSTTTTENGKTSITVSGDNISIKGNGATSTGKTITISEAGSYQLSGSLEEGQIKIKINTDGEVK
;
A
#
# COMPACT_ATOMS: atom_id res chain seq x y z
N MET A 1 -46.55 9.87 -30.90
CA MET A 1 -46.79 10.63 -29.66
C MET A 1 -45.53 11.39 -29.28
N LYS A 2 -45.70 12.65 -28.86
CA LYS A 2 -44.65 13.63 -28.57
C LYS A 2 -44.61 13.86 -27.06
N LYS A 3 -43.45 13.65 -26.42
CA LYS A 3 -42.99 14.55 -25.35
C LYS A 3 -41.50 14.41 -25.13
N ASN A 4 -40.91 15.57 -24.88
CA ASN A 4 -39.54 15.94 -25.04
C ASN A 4 -39.06 16.66 -23.77
N ARG A 5 -37.74 16.62 -23.59
CA ARG A 5 -36.90 17.47 -22.72
C ARG A 5 -36.92 17.16 -21.22
N ILE A 6 -35.74 16.80 -20.71
CA ILE A 6 -35.12 17.54 -19.61
C ILE A 6 -33.61 17.63 -19.90
N ARG A 7 -33.12 18.85 -20.19
CA ARG A 7 -31.67 19.15 -20.21
C ARG A 7 -31.34 19.66 -18.80
N LYS A 8 -30.68 18.86 -17.97
CA LYS A 8 -30.14 19.38 -16.69
C LYS A 8 -28.69 19.80 -16.93
N LYS A 9 -28.47 21.10 -17.08
CA LYS A 9 -27.12 21.67 -17.01
C LYS A 9 -26.71 21.67 -15.53
N VAL A 10 -25.78 20.79 -15.19
CA VAL A 10 -25.12 20.83 -13.87
C VAL A 10 -23.79 21.53 -14.09
N VAL A 11 -23.77 22.82 -13.77
CA VAL A 11 -22.54 23.59 -13.54
C VAL A 11 -22.38 23.62 -12.03
N LEU A 12 -21.25 23.14 -11.51
CA LEU A 12 -20.90 23.35 -10.11
C LEU A 12 -19.39 23.65 -9.98
N PRO A 13 -19.01 24.74 -9.30
CA PRO A 13 -17.80 25.50 -9.58
C PRO A 13 -16.53 24.92 -8.94
N CYS A 14 -15.40 25.23 -9.56
CA CYS A 14 -14.04 25.03 -9.05
C CYS A 14 -13.86 25.83 -7.75
N ILE A 15 -13.63 25.14 -6.63
CA ILE A 15 -13.11 25.74 -5.42
C ILE A 15 -11.70 25.20 -5.24
N GLY A 16 -10.73 25.98 -5.72
CA GLY A 16 -9.33 25.82 -5.37
C GLY A 16 -9.12 26.36 -3.97
N ILE A 17 -8.54 25.55 -3.09
CA ILE A 17 -7.93 26.02 -1.84
C ILE A 17 -6.59 25.28 -1.74
N GLY A 18 -5.54 25.98 -2.15
CA GLY A 18 -4.18 25.60 -1.80
C GLY A 18 -4.00 25.83 -0.30
N MET A 19 -3.55 24.81 0.40
CA MET A 19 -3.09 24.95 1.78
C MET A 19 -1.64 24.45 1.82
N MET A 20 -0.72 25.41 1.65
CA MET A 20 0.70 25.19 1.86
C MET A 20 0.95 25.17 3.37
N LEU A 21 1.26 23.99 3.92
CA LEU A 21 1.71 23.84 5.30
C LEU A 21 3.23 23.76 5.29
N ALA A 22 3.89 24.88 5.58
CA ALA A 22 5.29 24.88 5.95
C ALA A 22 5.38 24.57 7.45
N LEU A 23 5.88 23.39 7.82
CA LEU A 23 6.26 23.07 9.19
C LEU A 23 7.78 22.97 9.28
N SER A 24 8.40 24.03 9.79
CA SER A 24 9.72 24.00 10.39
C SER A 24 9.56 23.87 11.91
N ALA A 25 9.96 22.74 12.49
CA ALA A 25 10.28 22.62 13.90
C ALA A 25 11.37 21.56 14.06
N CYS A 26 12.58 22.06 14.24
CA CYS A 26 13.72 21.35 14.79
C CYS A 26 13.61 21.47 16.31
N ASP A 27 13.74 20.37 17.06
CA ASP A 27 14.47 20.40 18.32
C ASP A 27 14.91 18.98 18.73
N ALA A 28 16.19 18.89 19.08
CA ALA A 28 16.90 17.68 19.44
C ALA A 28 16.74 17.41 20.94
N SER A 29 16.52 16.14 21.33
CA SER A 29 16.78 15.66 22.69
C SER A 29 17.01 14.15 22.61
N GLY A 30 18.24 13.72 22.82
CA GLY A 30 18.65 12.33 22.69
C GLY A 30 18.22 11.44 23.85
N GLN A 31 18.33 10.13 23.65
CA GLN A 31 18.95 9.21 24.61
C GLN A 31 19.43 7.95 23.86
N MET A 32 20.75 7.73 23.96
CA MET A 32 21.43 6.47 23.71
C MET A 32 21.07 5.47 24.82
N LEU A 33 20.76 4.22 24.49
CA LEU A 33 20.91 3.08 25.41
C LEU A 33 21.29 1.84 24.59
N GLY A 34 22.59 1.54 24.62
CA GLY A 34 23.19 0.33 24.08
C GLY A 34 22.82 -0.88 24.94
N ASN A 35 22.58 -1.98 24.23
CA ASN A 35 22.22 -3.27 24.81
C ASN A 35 23.36 -3.84 25.69
N THR A 36 22.95 -4.47 26.78
CA THR A 36 23.71 -5.44 27.55
C THR A 36 24.03 -6.64 26.68
N THR A 37 25.31 -6.94 26.44
CA THR A 37 25.77 -8.28 26.11
C THR A 37 27.08 -8.55 26.84
N THR A 38 26.94 -9.33 27.90
CA THR A 38 28.02 -9.96 28.65
C THR A 38 28.69 -11.01 27.78
N GLY A 39 29.96 -10.80 27.42
CA GLY A 39 30.79 -11.84 26.80
C GLY A 39 32.08 -11.31 26.17
N SER A 40 33.18 -11.38 26.93
CA SER A 40 34.59 -11.45 26.47
C SER A 40 35.09 -10.54 25.34
N ALA A 41 35.84 -9.51 25.77
CA ALA A 41 37.12 -9.02 25.24
C ALA A 41 37.34 -8.75 23.73
N ILE A 42 37.96 -7.58 23.52
CA ILE A 42 38.83 -7.08 22.42
C ILE A 42 38.23 -6.57 21.09
N THR A 43 38.14 -5.24 21.03
CA THR A 43 38.75 -4.36 20.01
C THR A 43 38.49 -4.62 18.51
N ALA A 44 37.61 -3.82 17.89
CA ALA A 44 37.93 -2.92 16.75
C ALA A 44 36.66 -2.43 16.03
N SER A 45 36.62 -1.11 15.84
CA SER A 45 35.75 -0.34 14.93
C SER A 45 35.45 -1.04 13.59
N LYS A 46 34.16 -1.12 13.21
CA LYS A 46 33.64 -0.71 11.89
C LYS A 46 32.14 -0.40 11.94
N VAL A 47 31.81 0.81 11.52
CA VAL A 47 30.49 1.27 11.07
C VAL A 47 30.07 0.46 9.84
N ALA A 48 28.83 -0.04 9.80
CA ALA A 48 28.08 -0.30 8.57
C ALA A 48 26.58 -0.45 8.87
N ASP A 49 25.85 0.62 8.55
CA ASP A 49 24.55 0.62 7.88
C ASP A 49 23.33 -0.07 8.53
N SER A 50 22.49 0.80 9.10
CA SER A 50 21.04 0.73 8.94
C SER A 50 20.67 0.49 7.47
N LEU A 51 20.04 -0.64 7.16
CA LEU A 51 18.84 -0.75 6.33
C LEU A 51 18.54 -2.23 6.09
N ALA A 52 18.05 -2.92 7.11
CA ALA A 52 17.15 -4.03 6.87
C ALA A 52 15.75 -3.53 7.20
N SER A 53 15.20 -2.66 6.33
CA SER A 53 13.76 -2.61 6.18
C SER A 53 13.38 -4.00 5.69
N GLY A 54 13.10 -4.88 6.66
CA GLY A 54 12.56 -6.18 6.43
C GLY A 54 11.18 -5.99 5.80
N SER A 55 11.15 -5.68 4.50
CA SER A 55 10.14 -6.24 3.62
C SER A 55 10.40 -7.74 3.62
N THR A 56 10.02 -8.39 4.71
CA THR A 56 9.72 -9.80 4.72
C THR A 56 8.50 -9.93 3.82
N THR A 57 8.72 -9.95 2.50
CA THR A 57 7.81 -10.67 1.60
C THR A 57 7.99 -12.12 1.98
N THR A 58 7.35 -12.50 3.08
CA THR A 58 7.13 -13.88 3.45
C THR A 58 6.19 -14.39 2.38
N THR A 59 6.74 -14.89 1.28
CA THR A 59 5.99 -15.69 0.32
C THR A 59 5.66 -16.99 1.04
N GLU A 60 4.63 -16.93 1.90
CA GLU A 60 3.96 -18.11 2.40
C GLU A 60 3.45 -18.87 1.19
N ASN A 61 3.94 -20.11 1.06
CA ASN A 61 3.49 -21.13 0.13
C ASN A 61 2.01 -20.94 -0.27
N GLY A 62 1.77 -20.55 -1.54
CA GLY A 62 0.43 -20.53 -2.15
C GLY A 62 -0.37 -19.22 -2.06
N LYS A 63 0.20 -18.13 -1.53
CA LYS A 63 -0.50 -16.83 -1.50
C LYS A 63 -0.22 -15.97 -2.74
N THR A 64 -1.25 -15.30 -3.26
CA THR A 64 -1.08 -14.29 -4.32
C THR A 64 -0.72 -12.95 -3.69
N SER A 65 0.47 -12.44 -3.99
CA SER A 65 0.95 -11.14 -3.47
C SER A 65 0.50 -10.00 -4.36
N ILE A 66 -0.09 -8.97 -3.77
CA ILE A 66 -0.52 -7.74 -4.43
C ILE A 66 0.18 -6.57 -3.75
N THR A 67 1.00 -5.84 -4.48
CA THR A 67 1.74 -4.68 -3.98
C THR A 67 1.31 -3.43 -4.73
N VAL A 68 0.97 -2.38 -4.00
CA VAL A 68 0.59 -1.08 -4.55
C VAL A 68 1.62 -0.02 -4.19
N SER A 69 2.06 0.75 -5.17
CA SER A 69 3.00 1.86 -4.98
C SER A 69 2.55 3.06 -5.81
N GLY A 70 1.72 3.91 -5.19
CA GLY A 70 1.05 5.02 -5.88
C GLY A 70 0.07 4.47 -6.92
N ASP A 71 0.35 4.74 -8.19
CA ASP A 71 -0.45 4.27 -9.33
C ASP A 71 -0.06 2.90 -9.85
N ASN A 72 1.05 2.33 -9.36
CA ASN A 72 1.58 1.07 -9.86
C ASN A 72 1.07 -0.09 -9.01
N ILE A 73 0.49 -1.09 -9.67
CA ILE A 73 0.01 -2.32 -9.03
C ILE A 73 0.80 -3.51 -9.59
N SER A 74 1.45 -4.24 -8.70
CA SER A 74 2.18 -5.48 -9.02
C SER A 74 1.45 -6.66 -8.40
N ILE A 75 1.15 -7.67 -9.22
CA ILE A 75 0.48 -8.90 -8.79
C ILE A 75 1.40 -10.07 -9.11
N LYS A 76 1.66 -10.91 -8.11
CA LYS A 76 2.45 -12.14 -8.24
C LYS A 76 1.62 -13.31 -7.73
N GLY A 77 1.21 -14.18 -8.65
CA GLY A 77 0.30 -15.29 -8.37
C GLY A 77 -0.91 -15.25 -9.29
N ASN A 78 -1.79 -16.25 -9.15
CA ASN A 78 -3.01 -16.38 -9.95
C ASN A 78 -4.22 -15.80 -9.20
N GLY A 79 -5.39 -15.82 -9.84
CA GLY A 79 -6.65 -15.44 -9.20
C GLY A 79 -6.90 -13.95 -9.04
N ALA A 80 -5.93 -13.07 -9.32
CA ALA A 80 -6.11 -11.63 -9.29
C ALA A 80 -5.58 -10.93 -10.55
N THR A 81 -6.25 -9.84 -10.94
CA THR A 81 -5.84 -8.95 -12.04
C THR A 81 -6.04 -7.49 -11.64
N SER A 82 -5.38 -6.56 -12.33
CA SER A 82 -5.60 -5.12 -12.14
C SER A 82 -5.98 -4.45 -13.46
N THR A 83 -6.83 -3.44 -13.36
CA THR A 83 -7.18 -2.54 -14.48
C THR A 83 -7.26 -1.13 -13.92
N GLY A 84 -6.28 -0.29 -14.28
CA GLY A 84 -6.07 1.01 -13.62
C GLY A 84 -5.89 0.82 -12.11
N LYS A 85 -6.65 1.60 -11.32
CA LYS A 85 -6.65 1.55 -9.84
C LYS A 85 -7.60 0.50 -9.24
N THR A 86 -8.17 -0.37 -10.08
CA THR A 86 -9.09 -1.43 -9.62
C THR A 86 -8.41 -2.78 -9.65
N ILE A 87 -8.36 -3.46 -8.51
CA ILE A 87 -7.91 -4.85 -8.37
C ILE A 87 -9.14 -5.75 -8.39
N THR A 88 -9.13 -6.80 -9.22
CA THR A 88 -10.20 -7.79 -9.30
C THR A 88 -9.69 -9.18 -8.90
N ILE A 89 -10.23 -9.73 -7.82
CA ILE A 89 -10.02 -11.10 -7.38
C ILE A 89 -11.12 -11.98 -7.98
N SER A 90 -10.75 -12.98 -8.76
CA SER A 90 -11.66 -13.86 -9.53
C SER A 90 -11.69 -15.32 -9.05
N GLU A 91 -10.72 -15.72 -8.23
CA GLU A 91 -10.60 -17.08 -7.71
C GLU A 91 -10.50 -17.05 -6.18
N ALA A 92 -11.03 -18.09 -5.53
CA ALA A 92 -10.84 -18.30 -4.10
C ALA A 92 -9.35 -18.55 -3.79
N GLY A 93 -8.88 -18.11 -2.62
CA GLY A 93 -7.47 -18.19 -2.28
C GLY A 93 -7.06 -17.20 -1.20
N SER A 94 -5.78 -17.22 -0.85
CA SER A 94 -5.19 -16.30 0.12
C SER A 94 -4.41 -15.21 -0.60
N TYR A 95 -4.69 -13.95 -0.26
CA TYR A 95 -4.12 -12.78 -0.89
C TYR A 95 -3.42 -11.92 0.14
N GLN A 96 -2.20 -11.48 -0.19
CA GLN A 96 -1.46 -10.56 0.66
C GLN A 96 -1.37 -9.21 -0.03
N LEU A 97 -2.13 -8.23 0.47
CA LEU A 97 -2.07 -6.85 0.00
C LEU A 97 -1.05 -6.06 0.83
N SER A 98 -0.22 -5.28 0.14
CA SER A 98 0.80 -4.42 0.75
C SER A 98 0.94 -3.10 0.00
N GLY A 99 1.40 -2.06 0.70
CA GLY A 99 1.66 -0.73 0.14
C GLY A 99 0.53 0.28 0.36
N SER A 100 0.51 1.34 -0.45
CA SER A 100 -0.44 2.46 -0.33
C SER A 100 -1.12 2.76 -1.66
N LEU A 101 -2.45 2.82 -1.63
CA LEU A 101 -3.31 3.19 -2.75
C LEU A 101 -4.05 4.46 -2.35
N GLU A 102 -3.69 5.60 -2.94
CA GLU A 102 -4.31 6.89 -2.60
C GLU A 102 -5.81 6.89 -2.95
N GLU A 103 -6.16 6.32 -4.10
CA GLU A 103 -7.53 6.12 -4.56
C GLU A 103 -7.63 4.81 -5.33
N GLY A 104 -8.67 4.03 -5.11
CA GLY A 104 -8.92 2.81 -5.87
C GLY A 104 -9.95 1.88 -5.23
N GLN A 105 -10.14 0.73 -5.85
CA GLN A 105 -11.15 -0.24 -5.43
C GLN A 105 -10.61 -1.67 -5.49
N ILE A 106 -11.00 -2.47 -4.50
CA ILE A 106 -10.80 -3.92 -4.52
C ILE A 106 -12.15 -4.55 -4.79
N LYS A 107 -12.25 -5.24 -5.93
CA LYS A 107 -13.45 -5.94 -6.38
C LYS A 107 -13.23 -7.44 -6.23
N ILE A 108 -14.16 -8.09 -5.55
CA ILE A 108 -14.13 -9.55 -5.36
C ILE A 108 -15.28 -10.13 -6.19
N LYS A 109 -14.95 -11.02 -7.12
CA LYS A 109 -15.87 -11.66 -8.07
C LYS A 109 -15.53 -13.14 -8.20
N ILE A 110 -15.90 -13.93 -7.19
CA ILE A 110 -15.66 -15.38 -7.21
C ILE A 110 -16.89 -16.06 -7.84
N ASN A 111 -16.68 -16.87 -8.87
CA ASN A 111 -17.75 -17.64 -9.54
C ASN A 111 -17.80 -19.11 -9.09
N THR A 112 -16.99 -19.47 -8.09
CA THR A 112 -16.82 -20.83 -7.57
C THR A 112 -17.03 -20.83 -6.06
N ASP A 113 -17.43 -21.98 -5.50
CA ASP A 113 -17.47 -22.15 -4.05
C ASP A 113 -16.04 -22.11 -3.48
N GLY A 114 -15.81 -21.23 -2.51
CA GLY A 114 -14.50 -21.05 -1.87
C GLY A 114 -14.39 -19.75 -1.09
N GLU A 115 -13.33 -19.63 -0.29
CA GLU A 115 -13.09 -18.48 0.59
C GLU A 115 -11.94 -17.62 0.05
N VAL A 116 -12.07 -16.29 0.17
CA VAL A 116 -10.99 -15.33 -0.05
C VAL A 116 -10.54 -14.77 1.28
N LYS A 117 -9.23 -14.85 1.54
CA LYS A 117 -8.57 -14.38 2.76
C LYS A 117 -7.53 -13.34 2.46
#